data_AF-A0NYV4-F1
#
_entry.id   AF-A0NYV4-F1
#
_cell.length_a   1.000
_cell.length_b   1.000
_cell.length_c   1.000
_cell.angle_alpha   90.00
_cell.angle_beta   90.00
_cell.angle_gamma   90.00
#
_symmetry.space_group_name_H-M   'P 1'
#
loop_
_entity.id
_entity.type
_entity.pdbx_description
1 polymer ?
#
loop_
_entity_poly.entity_id
_entity_poly.type
_entity_poly.pdbx_seq_one_letter_code
_entity_poly.pdbx_strand_id
1 'polypeptide(L)'
;MTDNLDWDVVFENRYATAEAPNWWSNKYLRPISIKGLSLFAIDPKTNEIFWNGHQLQTVKRLDDPERIMAGIATGSAAIVALLELIRFVAAFA
;
A
#
# COMPACT_ATOMS: atom_id res chain seq x y z
N MET A 1 -36.48 -8.35 -15.55
CA MET A 1 -35.83 -8.90 -16.77
C MET A 1 -34.48 -8.24 -16.89
N THR A 2 -33.43 -8.96 -16.48
CA THR A 2 -32.03 -8.51 -16.53
C THR A 2 -31.52 -8.68 -17.96
N ASP A 3 -31.33 -7.57 -18.67
CA ASP A 3 -30.84 -7.58 -20.04
C ASP A 3 -29.30 -7.64 -20.05
N ASN A 4 -28.78 -8.71 -20.64
CA ASN A 4 -27.42 -9.04 -21.06
C ASN A 4 -26.24 -8.30 -20.40
N LEU A 5 -25.82 -8.78 -19.23
CA LEU A 5 -24.41 -8.70 -18.86
C LEU A 5 -23.68 -9.84 -19.59
N ASP A 6 -22.83 -9.50 -20.57
CA ASP A 6 -21.96 -10.48 -21.21
C ASP A 6 -20.90 -10.95 -20.20
N TRP A 7 -21.13 -12.12 -19.64
CA TRP A 7 -20.29 -12.70 -18.60
C TRP A 7 -18.89 -13.04 -19.13
N ASP A 8 -18.73 -13.36 -20.42
CA ASP A 8 -17.44 -13.70 -21.01
C ASP A 8 -16.50 -12.48 -21.07
N VAL A 9 -17.05 -11.29 -21.30
CA VAL A 9 -16.30 -10.01 -21.24
C VAL A 9 -15.87 -9.65 -19.81
N VAL A 10 -16.69 -9.98 -18.81
CA VAL A 10 -16.33 -9.82 -17.38
C VAL A 10 -15.24 -10.81 -16.98
N PHE A 11 -15.20 -11.97 -17.64
CA PHE A 11 -14.26 -13.04 -17.38
C PHE A 11 -12.89 -12.84 -18.05
N GLU A 12 -12.79 -12.23 -19.23
CA GLU A 12 -11.50 -11.99 -19.91
C GLU A 12 -10.74 -10.76 -19.40
N ASN A 13 -11.42 -9.78 -18.79
CA ASN A 13 -10.82 -8.47 -18.51
C ASN A 13 -10.37 -8.25 -17.06
N ARG A 14 -9.29 -7.48 -16.90
CA ARG A 14 -8.61 -7.09 -15.65
C ARG A 14 -9.53 -6.39 -14.62
N TYR A 15 -10.64 -5.83 -15.08
CA TYR A 15 -11.64 -5.12 -14.28
C TYR A 15 -13.03 -5.51 -14.77
N ALA A 16 -14.02 -5.63 -13.87
CA ALA A 16 -15.40 -5.69 -14.30
C ALA A 16 -15.79 -4.33 -14.90
N THR A 17 -16.47 -4.35 -16.05
CA THR A 17 -17.02 -3.14 -16.71
C THR A 17 -18.18 -2.52 -15.90
N ALA A 18 -18.59 -3.17 -14.82
CA ALA A 18 -19.62 -2.70 -13.91
C ALA A 18 -19.15 -1.48 -13.11
N GLU A 19 -20.05 -0.51 -12.95
CA GLU A 19 -19.81 0.67 -12.11
C GLU A 19 -19.60 0.25 -10.65
N ALA A 20 -18.70 0.95 -9.96
CA ALA A 20 -18.53 0.75 -8.52
C ALA A 20 -19.82 1.10 -7.77
N PRO A 21 -20.16 0.35 -6.70
CA PRO A 21 -21.28 0.69 -5.86
C PRO A 21 -21.21 2.14 -5.34
N ASN A 22 -22.36 2.80 -5.35
CA ASN A 22 -22.52 4.20 -4.92
C ASN A 22 -22.11 4.48 -3.46
N TRP A 23 -22.00 3.46 -2.62
CA TRP A 23 -21.52 3.56 -1.23
C TRP A 23 -20.00 3.51 -1.10
N TRP A 24 -19.24 3.29 -2.18
CA TRP A 24 -17.78 3.32 -2.15
C TRP A 24 -17.28 4.77 -2.16
N SER A 25 -16.37 5.09 -1.24
CA SER A 25 -15.82 6.44 -1.07
C SER A 25 -15.04 6.95 -2.29
N ASN A 26 -14.57 6.04 -3.14
CA ASN A 26 -13.80 6.36 -4.34
C ASN A 26 -14.51 5.82 -5.60
N LYS A 27 -14.99 6.74 -6.44
CA LYS A 27 -15.73 6.45 -7.67
C LYS A 27 -14.87 5.87 -8.81
N TYR A 28 -13.54 5.94 -8.69
CA TYR A 28 -12.61 5.39 -9.69
C TYR A 28 -12.29 3.91 -9.44
N LEU A 29 -12.73 3.36 -8.31
CA LEU A 29 -12.58 1.93 -8.04
C LEU A 29 -13.44 1.15 -9.03
N ARG A 30 -12.93 0.02 -9.50
CA ARG A 30 -13.71 -0.94 -10.29
C ARG A 30 -13.73 -2.27 -9.56
N PRO A 31 -14.89 -2.94 -9.46
CA PRO A 31 -14.95 -4.27 -8.88
C PRO A 31 -14.08 -5.23 -9.69
N ILE A 32 -13.37 -6.10 -8.98
CA ILE A 32 -12.56 -7.14 -9.62
C ILE A 32 -13.45 -8.31 -10.02
N SER A 33 -13.19 -8.89 -11.19
CA SER A 33 -13.92 -10.07 -11.68
C SER A 33 -13.47 -11.35 -10.95
N ILE A 34 -14.31 -12.38 -10.98
CA ILE A 34 -14.00 -13.70 -10.38
C ILE A 34 -12.76 -14.34 -11.04
N LYS A 35 -12.61 -14.24 -12.35
CA LYS A 35 -11.37 -14.68 -13.02
C LYS A 35 -10.17 -13.79 -12.65
N GLY A 36 -10.38 -12.49 -12.48
CA GLY A 36 -9.35 -11.58 -11.93
C GLY A 36 -8.87 -11.96 -10.53
N LEU A 37 -9.74 -12.52 -9.68
CA LEU A 37 -9.37 -13.09 -8.37
C LEU A 37 -8.45 -14.31 -8.49
N SER A 38 -8.62 -15.15 -9.52
CA SER A 38 -7.74 -16.32 -9.73
C SER A 38 -6.29 -15.96 -10.08
N LEU A 39 -6.03 -14.69 -10.45
CA LEU A 39 -4.68 -14.17 -10.68
C LEU A 39 -3.98 -13.74 -9.38
N PHE A 40 -4.67 -13.79 -8.24
CA PHE A 40 -4.04 -13.57 -6.94
C PHE A 40 -3.30 -14.82 -6.48
N ALA A 41 -2.09 -14.61 -5.99
CA ALA A 41 -1.29 -15.64 -5.34
C ALA A 41 -0.71 -15.09 -4.03
N ILE A 42 -0.47 -15.99 -3.08
CA ILE A 42 0.26 -15.69 -1.85
C ILE A 42 1.55 -16.50 -1.92
N ASP A 43 2.69 -15.86 -1.73
CA ASP A 43 3.95 -16.57 -1.55
C ASP A 43 3.99 -17.17 -0.13
N PRO A 44 4.01 -18.51 0.04
CA PRO A 44 4.01 -19.14 1.36
C PRO A 44 5.30 -18.91 2.15
N LYS A 45 6.38 -18.44 1.52
CA LYS A 45 7.65 -18.14 2.19
C LYS A 45 7.66 -16.73 2.78
N THR A 46 7.05 -15.76 2.11
CA THR A 46 7.09 -14.34 2.49
C THR A 46 5.75 -13.81 3.01
N ASN A 47 4.66 -14.55 2.83
CA ASN A 47 3.28 -14.11 3.06
C ASN A 47 2.90 -12.85 2.28
N GLU A 48 3.58 -12.58 1.16
CA GLU A 48 3.29 -11.43 0.32
C GLU A 48 2.22 -11.78 -0.73
N ILE A 49 1.39 -10.78 -1.07
CA ILE A 49 0.31 -10.93 -2.03
C ILE A 49 0.83 -10.50 -3.41
N PHE A 50 0.62 -11.36 -4.40
CA PHE A 50 0.95 -11.12 -5.79
C PHE A 50 -0.34 -11.08 -6.61
N TRP A 51 -0.33 -10.26 -7.66
CA TRP A 51 -1.35 -10.25 -8.68
C TRP A 51 -0.71 -10.39 -10.05
N ASN A 52 -1.08 -11.45 -10.76
CA ASN A 52 -0.50 -11.81 -12.06
C ASN A 52 1.04 -11.80 -12.05
N GLY A 53 1.64 -12.42 -11.03
CA GLY A 53 3.09 -12.49 -10.83
C GLY A 53 3.77 -11.20 -10.36
N HIS A 54 3.03 -10.10 -10.22
CA HIS A 54 3.57 -8.83 -9.72
C HIS A 54 3.22 -8.67 -8.24
N GLN A 55 4.21 -8.33 -7.41
CA GLN A 55 3.96 -8.09 -6.00
C GLN A 55 3.02 -6.89 -5.84
N LEU A 56 1.89 -7.10 -5.16
CA LEU A 56 1.04 -6.00 -4.76
C LEU A 56 1.72 -5.28 -3.61
N GLN A 57 2.20 -4.08 -3.87
CA GLN A 57 2.64 -3.18 -2.81
C GLN A 57 1.41 -2.72 -2.05
N THR A 58 1.02 -3.48 -1.04
CA THR A 58 0.27 -2.90 0.07
C THR A 58 1.17 -1.84 0.66
N VAL A 59 0.64 -0.62 0.81
CA VAL A 59 1.37 0.46 1.48
C VAL A 59 1.70 -0.05 2.88
N LYS A 60 2.94 -0.51 3.10
CA LYS A 60 3.46 -0.86 4.41
C LYS A 60 3.60 0.44 5.18
N ARG A 61 2.49 0.91 5.76
CA ARG A 61 2.52 1.94 6.78
C ARG A 61 3.23 1.33 7.97
N LEU A 62 4.23 2.02 8.52
CA LEU A 62 4.74 1.69 9.84
C LEU A 62 3.54 1.67 10.79
N ASP A 63 3.38 0.56 11.51
CA ASP A 63 2.39 0.46 12.56
C ASP A 63 2.84 1.35 13.73
N ASP A 64 1.96 1.58 14.68
CA ASP A 64 2.23 2.46 15.83
C ASP A 64 3.57 2.14 16.56
N PRO A 65 3.95 0.87 16.82
CA PRO A 65 5.24 0.58 17.46
C PRO A 65 6.45 0.97 16.59
N GLU A 66 6.44 0.69 15.28
CA GLU A 66 7.55 1.09 14.40
C GLU A 66 7.64 2.61 14.28
N ARG A 67 6.51 3.32 14.28
CA ARG A 67 6.50 4.80 14.27
C ARG A 67 7.13 5.39 15.52
N ILE A 68 6.85 4.82 16.70
CA ILE A 68 7.46 5.26 17.96
C ILE A 68 8.96 5.05 17.92
N MET A 69 9.42 3.88 17.47
CA MET A 69 10.86 3.58 17.35
C MET A 69 11.54 4.53 16.36
N ALA A 70 10.93 4.76 15.20
CA ALA A 70 11.44 5.71 14.21
C ALA A 70 11.50 7.14 14.75
N GLY A 71 10.50 7.55 15.54
CA GLY A 71 10.46 8.84 16.23
C GLY A 71 11.60 8.99 17.25
N ILE A 72 11.82 7.98 18.10
CA ILE A 72 12.91 7.97 19.09
C ILE A 72 14.27 8.06 18.38
N ALA A 73 14.48 7.26 17.34
CA ALA A 73 15.74 7.24 16.59
C ALA A 73 16.02 8.60 15.94
N THR A 74 15.02 9.17 15.26
CA THR A 74 15.14 10.47 14.59
C THR A 74 15.38 11.60 15.60
N GLY A 75 14.63 11.60 16.72
CA GLY A 75 14.81 12.58 17.79
C GLY A 75 16.20 12.50 18.43
N SER A 76 16.70 11.29 18.69
CA SER A 76 18.05 11.09 19.24
C SER A 76 19.13 11.61 18.29
N ALA A 77 19.02 11.29 17.00
CA ALA A 77 19.94 11.79 15.98
C ALA A 77 19.94 13.32 15.90
N ALA A 78 18.76 13.94 15.94
CA ALA A 78 18.62 15.39 15.92
C ALA A 78 19.28 16.06 17.15
N ILE A 79 19.08 15.49 18.34
CA ILE A 79 19.69 16.01 19.58
C ILE A 79 21.21 15.92 19.50
N VAL A 80 21.76 14.78 19.08
CA VAL A 80 23.21 14.61 18.95
C VAL A 80 23.79 15.61 17.96
N ALA A 81 23.17 15.77 16.79
CA ALA A 81 23.60 16.75 15.79
C ALA A 81 23.59 18.18 16.34
N LEU A 82 22.58 18.55 17.13
CA LEU A 82 22.50 19.86 17.79
C LEU A 82 23.62 20.07 18.81
N LEU A 83 23.90 19.06 19.65
CA LEU A 83 24.97 19.13 20.63
C LEU A 83 26.34 19.24 19.98
N GLU A 84 26.58 18.51 18.89
CA GLU A 84 27.81 18.59 18.12
C GLU A 84 27.99 19.97 17.47
N LEU A 85 26.91 20.54 16.92
CA LEU A 85 26.94 21.90 16.37
C LEU A 85 27.29 22.93 17.46
N ILE A 86 26.69 22.84 18.64
CA ILE A 86 26.99 23.74 19.76
C ILE A 86 28.45 23.60 20.18
N ARG A 87 28.94 22.37 20.34
CA ARG A 87 30.34 22.11 20.69
C ARG A 87 31.30 22.66 19.65
N PHE A 88 30.98 22.50 18.37
CA PHE A 88 31.76 23.06 17.28
C PHE A 88 31.82 24.58 17.39
N VAL A 89 30.68 25.28 17.47
CA VAL A 89 30.65 26.74 17.57
C VAL A 89 31.41 27.23 18.81
N ALA A 90 31.25 26.59 19.97
CA ALA A 90 31.95 26.96 21.20
C ALA A 90 33.48 26.72 21.14
N ALA A 91 33.96 25.81 20.30
CA ALA A 91 35.38 25.57 20.11
C ALA A 91 36.04 26.58 19.15
N PHE A 92 35.25 27.29 18.33
CA PHE A 92 35.71 28.25 17.32
C PHE A 92 35.30 29.71 17.62
N ALA A 93 34.57 29.96 18.72
CA ALA A 93 34.21 31.28 19.25
C ALA A 93 35.19 31.71 20.35
#